data_AF-A0A7Z7PVL8-F1
#
_entry.id   AF-A0A7Z7PVL8-F1
#
_cell.length_a   1.000
_cell.length_b   1.000
_cell.length_c   1.000
_cell.angle_alpha   90.00
_cell.angle_beta   90.00
_cell.angle_gamma   90.00
#
_symmetry.space_group_name_H-M   'P 1'
#
loop_
_entity.id
_entity.type
_entity.pdbx_description
1 polymer ?
#
loop_
_entity_poly.entity_id
_entity_poly.type
_entity_poly.pdbx_seq_one_letter_code
_entity_poly.pdbx_strand_id
1 'polypeptide(L)'
;MIAFRDRMAKELDLDLLVHVNPEGIAQNISPFVHGSSAHTHLMKTVGLRQALDKYGFDAAFGGARRDEEKSRAKERIFSFRNTAHAWDPKSQRPEMWKTYNTRVAPGESIRVFPLSNWTELDVWQYILKENIPIVPLYFAAKRPVVERDGMLILVDDERMPIGPGDKIEERMVRFRTLGCYPLTGAVESDATTLEAIVSEMLTARTSERQGRMIDRDEAGSMEKKKREGYF
;
A
#
# COMPACT_ATOMS: atom_id res chain seq x y z
N MET A 1 -6.45 3.14 11.68
CA MET A 1 -6.15 1.95 10.85
C MET A 1 -6.07 0.67 11.67
N ILE A 2 -5.17 0.58 12.67
CA ILE A 2 -4.98 -0.65 13.46
C ILE A 2 -6.28 -1.11 14.16
N ALA A 3 -6.99 -0.20 14.83
CA ALA A 3 -8.27 -0.52 15.45
C ALA A 3 -9.32 -1.04 14.46
N PHE A 4 -9.32 -0.53 13.21
CA PHE A 4 -10.22 -1.02 12.15
C PHE A 4 -9.85 -2.45 11.75
N ARG A 5 -8.56 -2.75 11.54
CA ARG A 5 -8.05 -4.10 11.24
C ARG A 5 -8.48 -5.10 12.32
N ASP A 6 -8.22 -4.77 13.59
CA ASP A 6 -8.48 -5.68 14.72
C ASP A 6 -9.98 -5.95 14.89
N ARG A 7 -10.80 -4.91 14.70
CA ARG A 7 -12.26 -5.06 14.68
C ARG A 7 -12.72 -5.96 13.53
N MET A 8 -12.28 -5.70 12.30
CA MET A 8 -12.71 -6.48 11.13
C MET A 8 -12.29 -7.95 11.23
N ALA A 9 -11.08 -8.23 11.71
CA ALA A 9 -10.62 -9.61 11.91
C ALA A 9 -11.50 -10.36 12.93
N LYS A 10 -11.89 -9.68 14.01
CA LYS A 10 -12.80 -10.25 15.02
C LYS A 10 -14.22 -10.44 14.49
N GLU A 11 -14.78 -9.44 13.80
CA GLU A 11 -16.15 -9.50 13.26
C GLU A 11 -16.32 -10.58 12.18
N LEU A 12 -15.27 -10.85 11.42
CA LEU A 12 -15.27 -11.83 10.33
C LEU A 12 -14.69 -13.20 10.74
N ASP A 13 -14.33 -13.39 12.02
CA ASP A 13 -13.71 -14.62 12.55
C ASP A 13 -12.48 -15.09 11.74
N LEU A 14 -11.57 -14.14 11.45
CA LEU A 14 -10.37 -14.38 10.66
C LEU A 14 -9.16 -14.72 11.55
N ASP A 15 -8.38 -15.72 11.13
CA ASP A 15 -7.04 -15.95 11.67
C ASP A 15 -6.06 -14.88 11.14
N LEU A 16 -5.90 -13.82 11.94
CA LEU A 16 -5.03 -12.69 11.60
C LEU A 16 -3.61 -12.89 12.16
N LEU A 17 -2.71 -13.35 11.30
CA LEU A 17 -1.28 -13.44 11.61
C LEU A 17 -0.60 -12.06 11.52
N VAL A 18 -0.12 -11.54 12.65
CA VAL A 18 0.62 -10.27 12.72
C VAL A 18 2.12 -10.55 12.82
N HIS A 19 2.90 -9.93 11.93
CA HIS A 19 4.36 -9.99 11.96
C HIS A 19 4.96 -8.59 11.92
N VAL A 20 6.00 -8.37 12.72
CA VAL A 20 6.81 -7.15 12.72
C VAL A 20 8.27 -7.55 12.72
N ASN A 21 9.08 -6.87 11.91
CA ASN A 21 10.53 -7.11 11.85
C ASN A 21 11.18 -6.75 13.21
N PRO A 22 11.72 -7.73 13.96
CA PRO A 22 12.30 -7.49 15.28
C PRO A 22 13.60 -6.67 15.21
N GLU A 23 14.43 -6.86 14.16
CA GLU A 23 15.64 -6.07 13.97
C GLU A 23 15.32 -4.59 13.72
N GLY A 24 14.25 -4.33 12.94
CA GLY A 24 13.78 -2.98 12.68
C GLY A 24 13.26 -2.27 13.93
N ILE A 25 12.64 -3.00 14.85
CA ILE A 25 12.26 -2.47 16.17
C ILE A 25 13.51 -2.18 17.01
N ALA A 26 14.44 -3.13 17.09
CA ALA A 26 15.65 -3.00 17.92
C ALA A 26 16.52 -1.81 17.50
N GLN A 27 16.56 -1.50 16.20
CA GLN A 27 17.28 -0.35 15.65
C GLN A 27 16.44 0.95 15.64
N ASN A 28 15.21 0.92 16.16
CA ASN A 28 14.29 2.05 16.18
C ASN A 28 14.11 2.70 14.79
N ILE A 29 13.90 1.86 13.76
CA ILE A 29 13.81 2.31 12.37
C ILE A 29 12.55 3.14 12.15
N SER A 30 12.72 4.46 12.19
CA SER A 30 11.68 5.45 11.93
C SER A 30 11.82 6.08 10.54
N PRO A 31 10.71 6.31 9.81
CA PRO A 31 10.73 7.02 8.54
C PRO A 31 11.15 8.49 8.67
N PHE A 32 11.01 9.07 9.88
CA PHE A 32 11.44 10.45 10.16
C PHE A 32 12.96 10.60 10.27
N VAL A 33 13.66 9.53 10.68
CA VAL A 33 15.11 9.56 10.95
C VAL A 33 15.89 8.90 9.81
N HIS A 34 15.42 7.75 9.34
CA HIS A 34 16.14 6.91 8.38
C HIS A 34 15.62 7.09 6.94
N GLY A 35 14.62 7.95 6.75
CA GLY A 35 13.97 8.18 5.46
C GLY A 35 12.99 7.09 5.05
N SER A 36 12.23 7.39 4.00
CA SER A 36 11.16 6.54 3.46
C SER A 36 11.66 5.18 2.97
N SER A 37 12.80 5.17 2.25
CA SER A 37 13.32 4.00 1.55
C SER A 37 13.84 2.93 2.52
N ALA A 38 14.73 3.31 3.45
CA ALA A 38 15.29 2.39 4.42
C ALA A 38 14.21 1.81 5.36
N HIS A 39 13.32 2.68 5.87
CA HIS A 39 12.20 2.23 6.69
C HIS A 39 11.29 1.25 5.93
N THR A 40 10.94 1.56 4.68
CA THR A 40 10.09 0.69 3.86
C THR A 40 10.76 -0.65 3.58
N HIS A 41 12.06 -0.65 3.22
CA HIS A 41 12.78 -1.89 2.94
C HIS A 41 12.86 -2.79 4.18
N LEU A 42 13.28 -2.26 5.33
CA LEU A 42 13.43 -3.04 6.56
C LEU A 42 12.08 -3.45 7.15
N MET A 43 11.16 -2.51 7.34
CA MET A 43 9.91 -2.79 8.06
C MET A 43 8.88 -3.52 7.20
N LYS A 44 8.93 -3.40 5.86
CA LYS A 44 7.97 -4.05 4.96
C LYS A 44 8.60 -5.17 4.14
N THR A 45 9.65 -4.89 3.36
CA THR A 45 10.21 -5.90 2.44
C THR A 45 10.86 -7.05 3.21
N VAL A 46 11.74 -6.76 4.17
CA VAL A 46 12.34 -7.79 5.03
C VAL A 46 11.28 -8.43 5.92
N GLY A 47 10.43 -7.63 6.57
CA GLY A 47 9.36 -8.14 7.44
C GLY A 47 8.41 -9.11 6.74
N LEU A 48 8.00 -8.83 5.50
CA LEU A 48 7.17 -9.74 4.72
C LEU A 48 7.91 -11.05 4.40
N ARG A 49 9.17 -10.98 3.98
CA ARG A 49 9.98 -12.18 3.69
C ARG A 49 10.08 -13.08 4.92
N GLN A 50 10.42 -12.50 6.07
CA GLN A 50 10.44 -13.20 7.37
C GLN A 50 9.10 -13.90 7.67
N ALA A 51 7.97 -13.22 7.43
CA ALA A 51 6.65 -13.81 7.66
C ALA A 51 6.37 -14.98 6.72
N LEU A 52 6.64 -14.82 5.42
CA LEU A 52 6.44 -15.88 4.43
C LEU A 52 7.30 -17.10 4.73
N ASP A 53 8.55 -16.91 5.12
CA ASP A 53 9.46 -18.00 5.50
C ASP A 53 9.02 -18.68 6.80
N LYS A 54 8.63 -17.90 7.82
CA LYS A 54 8.18 -18.40 9.11
C LYS A 54 6.97 -19.32 8.99
N TYR A 55 6.02 -18.97 8.14
CA TYR A 55 4.77 -19.71 7.97
C TYR A 55 4.78 -20.68 6.78
N GLY A 56 5.80 -20.62 5.92
CA GLY A 56 5.95 -21.52 4.77
C GLY A 56 4.91 -21.32 3.67
N PHE A 57 4.43 -20.09 3.46
CA PHE A 57 3.44 -19.80 2.42
C PHE A 57 4.04 -19.82 1.01
N ASP A 58 3.46 -20.61 0.11
CA ASP A 58 3.86 -20.71 -1.30
C ASP A 58 3.05 -19.78 -2.24
N ALA A 59 1.96 -19.20 -1.76
CA ALA A 59 1.17 -18.20 -2.47
C ALA A 59 0.71 -17.08 -1.54
N ALA A 60 0.74 -15.83 -2.03
CA ALA A 60 0.26 -14.68 -1.29
C ALA A 60 -0.56 -13.74 -2.18
N PHE A 61 -1.80 -13.47 -1.78
CA PHE A 61 -2.66 -12.50 -2.46
C PHE A 61 -2.26 -11.06 -2.12
N GLY A 62 -2.05 -10.24 -3.14
CA GLY A 62 -1.81 -8.81 -3.03
C GLY A 62 -2.94 -8.01 -3.68
N GLY A 63 -3.32 -6.90 -3.06
CA GLY A 63 -4.38 -6.01 -3.57
C GLY A 63 -3.95 -5.02 -4.64
N ALA A 64 -2.74 -5.14 -5.18
CA ALA A 64 -2.21 -4.19 -6.14
C ALA A 64 -2.87 -4.28 -7.52
N ARG A 65 -2.94 -3.14 -8.21
CA ARG A 65 -3.60 -3.02 -9.52
C ARG A 65 -2.71 -2.34 -10.55
N ARG A 66 -3.03 -2.54 -11.84
CA ARG A 66 -2.22 -2.00 -12.95
C ARG A 66 -2.41 -0.49 -13.13
N ASP A 67 -3.56 0.05 -12.77
CA ASP A 67 -3.90 1.47 -12.90
C ASP A 67 -3.32 2.34 -11.76
N GLU A 68 -2.97 1.73 -10.62
CA GLU A 68 -2.48 2.43 -9.43
C GLU A 68 -1.23 3.27 -9.68
N GLU A 69 -0.26 2.74 -10.43
CA GLU A 69 1.02 3.38 -10.70
C GLU A 69 1.62 2.90 -12.03
N LYS A 70 2.28 3.79 -12.78
CA LYS A 70 2.78 3.53 -14.15
C LYS A 70 3.65 2.27 -14.23
N SER A 71 4.48 2.02 -13.21
CA SER A 71 5.37 0.85 -13.16
C SER A 71 4.63 -0.49 -13.03
N ARG A 72 3.37 -0.49 -12.56
CA ARG A 72 2.52 -1.69 -12.43
C ARG A 72 1.75 -2.00 -13.71
N ALA A 73 1.79 -1.14 -14.73
CA ALA A 73 1.05 -1.37 -15.98
C ALA A 73 1.41 -2.69 -16.69
N LYS A 74 2.64 -3.19 -16.47
CA LYS A 74 3.14 -4.46 -17.03
C LYS A 74 3.03 -5.64 -16.07
N GLU A 75 2.34 -5.48 -14.94
CA GLU A 75 2.21 -6.55 -13.94
C GLU A 75 1.41 -7.72 -14.47
N ARG A 76 1.84 -8.93 -14.10
CA ARG A 76 1.10 -10.17 -14.31
C ARG A 76 0.17 -10.42 -13.12
N ILE A 77 -0.86 -11.23 -13.32
CA ILE A 77 -1.71 -11.69 -12.20
C ILE A 77 -0.89 -12.59 -11.27
N PHE A 78 -0.02 -13.44 -11.82
CA PHE A 78 0.89 -14.31 -11.09
C PHE A 78 2.35 -13.85 -11.26
N SER A 79 2.96 -13.44 -10.15
CA SER A 79 4.36 -13.00 -10.08
C SER A 79 5.19 -14.02 -9.31
N PHE A 80 6.03 -14.78 -10.04
CA PHE A 80 6.83 -15.87 -9.49
C PHE A 80 8.07 -15.37 -8.76
N ARG A 81 8.36 -15.97 -7.60
CA ARG A 81 9.49 -15.67 -6.73
C ARG A 81 10.31 -16.94 -6.50
N ASN A 82 11.62 -16.81 -6.61
CA ASN A 82 12.53 -17.92 -6.29
C ASN A 82 12.66 -18.12 -4.77
N THR A 83 13.48 -19.08 -4.36
CA THR A 83 13.75 -19.42 -2.95
C THR A 83 14.36 -18.26 -2.13
N ALA A 84 14.96 -17.26 -2.78
CA ALA A 84 15.46 -16.05 -2.14
C ALA A 84 14.44 -14.90 -2.14
N HIS A 85 13.17 -15.19 -2.44
CA HIS A 85 12.08 -14.23 -2.69
C HIS A 85 12.31 -13.28 -3.86
N ALA A 86 13.35 -13.48 -4.66
CA ALA A 86 13.70 -12.60 -5.76
C ALA A 86 12.84 -12.86 -7.00
N TRP A 87 12.56 -11.77 -7.73
CA TRP A 87 11.85 -11.81 -9.00
C TRP A 87 12.82 -11.90 -10.19
N ASP A 88 12.61 -12.87 -11.07
CA ASP A 88 13.36 -13.05 -12.32
C ASP A 88 12.42 -12.88 -13.53
N PRO A 89 12.69 -11.95 -14.46
CA PRO A 89 11.90 -11.80 -15.68
C PRO A 89 11.71 -13.09 -16.49
N LYS A 90 12.73 -13.97 -16.52
CA LYS A 90 12.72 -15.20 -17.33
C LYS A 90 11.87 -16.31 -16.73
N SER A 91 11.63 -16.28 -15.41
CA SER A 91 10.77 -17.25 -14.73
C SER A 91 9.28 -16.88 -14.82
N GLN A 92 8.97 -15.68 -15.32
CA GLN A 92 7.59 -15.23 -15.47
C GLN A 92 6.91 -15.90 -16.66
N ARG A 93 5.64 -16.24 -16.48
CA ARG A 93 4.90 -17.07 -17.43
C ARG A 93 3.90 -16.24 -18.23
N PRO A 94 3.73 -16.50 -19.53
CA PRO A 94 2.62 -15.95 -20.30
C PRO A 94 1.27 -16.34 -19.68
N GLU A 95 0.36 -15.38 -19.58
CA GLU A 95 -1.00 -15.56 -19.06
C GLU A 95 -1.96 -15.46 -20.25
N MET A 96 -2.27 -16.61 -20.85
CA MET A 96 -3.11 -16.67 -22.05
C MET A 96 -4.57 -16.94 -21.64
N TRP A 97 -5.50 -16.09 -22.09
CA TRP A 97 -6.92 -16.10 -21.69
C TRP A 97 -7.10 -16.01 -20.17
N LYS A 98 -7.81 -16.99 -19.59
CA LYS A 98 -8.01 -17.17 -18.13
C LYS A 98 -7.34 -18.46 -17.64
N THR A 99 -6.31 -18.92 -18.36
CA THR A 99 -5.56 -20.13 -18.02
C THR A 99 -4.24 -19.72 -17.41
N TYR A 100 -3.98 -20.19 -16.19
CA TYR A 100 -2.79 -19.83 -15.42
C TYR A 100 -1.95 -21.06 -15.12
N ASN A 101 -0.65 -20.98 -15.38
CA ASN A 101 0.29 -22.02 -14.96
C ASN A 101 0.83 -21.67 -13.58
N THR A 102 0.28 -22.30 -12.53
CA THR A 102 0.61 -22.02 -11.12
C THR A 102 1.59 -23.02 -10.50
N ARG A 103 2.23 -23.90 -11.30
CA ARG A 103 3.19 -24.89 -10.76
C ARG A 103 4.39 -24.19 -10.14
N VAL A 104 4.82 -24.59 -8.95
CA VAL A 104 6.03 -24.06 -8.28
C VAL A 104 6.96 -25.20 -7.92
N ALA A 105 8.27 -24.94 -7.94
CA ALA A 105 9.23 -25.87 -7.37
C ALA A 105 9.26 -25.72 -5.83
N PRO A 106 9.76 -26.74 -5.09
CA PRO A 106 9.92 -26.63 -3.65
C PRO A 106 10.71 -25.38 -3.25
N GLY A 107 10.14 -24.58 -2.35
CA GLY A 107 10.72 -23.32 -1.86
C GLY A 107 10.48 -22.10 -2.75
N GLU A 108 9.89 -22.25 -3.94
CA GLU A 108 9.40 -21.11 -4.71
C GLU A 108 8.05 -20.63 -4.19
N SER A 109 7.72 -19.36 -4.42
CA SER A 109 6.41 -18.82 -4.06
C SER A 109 5.86 -17.89 -5.15
N ILE A 110 4.57 -17.58 -5.07
CA ILE A 110 3.89 -16.70 -6.03
C ILE A 110 3.23 -15.53 -5.29
N ARG A 111 3.29 -14.34 -5.88
CA ARG A 111 2.41 -13.22 -5.52
C ARG A 111 1.27 -13.17 -6.53
N VAL A 112 0.04 -13.16 -6.04
CA VAL A 112 -1.17 -13.23 -6.88
C VAL A 112 -1.96 -11.93 -6.73
N PHE A 113 -2.39 -11.32 -7.84
CA PHE A 113 -3.05 -10.02 -7.85
C PHE A 113 -4.44 -10.10 -8.48
N PRO A 114 -5.47 -10.56 -7.74
CA PRO A 114 -6.81 -10.80 -8.29
C PRO A 114 -7.48 -9.54 -8.87
N LEU A 115 -7.15 -8.38 -8.32
CA LEU A 115 -7.71 -7.09 -8.71
C LEU A 115 -6.93 -6.41 -9.83
N SER A 116 -5.92 -7.05 -10.45
CA SER A 116 -5.01 -6.41 -11.42
C SER A 116 -5.70 -5.58 -12.50
N ASN A 117 -6.88 -6.01 -12.95
CA ASN A 117 -7.66 -5.38 -14.02
C ASN A 117 -8.72 -4.39 -13.54
N TRP A 118 -8.88 -4.23 -12.24
CA TRP A 118 -9.82 -3.27 -11.65
C TRP A 118 -9.20 -1.89 -11.66
N THR A 119 -10.03 -0.88 -11.91
CA THR A 119 -9.69 0.53 -11.74
C THR A 119 -10.05 1.01 -10.33
N GLU A 120 -9.56 2.19 -9.94
CA GLU A 120 -9.94 2.81 -8.66
C GLU A 120 -11.46 3.03 -8.58
N LEU A 121 -12.10 3.38 -9.70
CA LEU A 121 -13.55 3.52 -9.77
C LEU A 121 -14.27 2.19 -9.52
N ASP A 122 -13.80 1.08 -10.10
CA ASP A 122 -14.39 -0.24 -9.89
C ASP A 122 -14.34 -0.65 -8.40
N VAL A 123 -13.20 -0.37 -7.73
CA VAL A 123 -13.03 -0.63 -6.30
C VAL A 123 -14.05 0.16 -5.48
N TRP A 124 -14.18 1.46 -5.71
CA TRP A 124 -15.13 2.30 -4.97
C TRP A 124 -16.59 1.95 -5.25
N GLN A 125 -16.94 1.64 -6.50
CA GLN A 125 -18.29 1.18 -6.86
C GLN A 125 -18.64 -0.14 -6.17
N TYR A 126 -17.69 -1.07 -6.07
CA TYR A 126 -17.91 -2.34 -5.38
C TYR A 126 -18.05 -2.16 -3.87
N ILE A 127 -17.22 -1.32 -3.25
CA ILE A 127 -17.37 -0.95 -1.83
C ILE A 127 -18.76 -0.36 -1.57
N LEU A 128 -19.25 0.53 -2.44
CA LEU A 128 -20.58 1.13 -2.34
C LEU A 128 -21.68 0.09 -2.49
N LYS A 129 -21.62 -0.73 -3.53
CA LYS A 129 -22.64 -1.73 -3.84
C LYS A 129 -22.75 -2.79 -2.74
N GLU A 130 -21.63 -3.28 -2.24
CA GLU A 130 -21.59 -4.36 -1.24
C GLU A 130 -21.55 -3.84 0.20
N ASN A 131 -21.64 -2.51 0.38
CA ASN A 131 -21.60 -1.82 1.67
C ASN A 131 -20.41 -2.26 2.55
N ILE A 132 -19.21 -2.29 1.96
CA ILE A 132 -17.99 -2.75 2.64
C ILE A 132 -17.50 -1.65 3.58
N PRO A 133 -17.27 -1.93 4.88
CA PRO A 133 -16.70 -0.95 5.80
C PRO A 133 -15.32 -0.47 5.34
N ILE A 134 -15.04 0.82 5.52
CA ILE A 134 -13.74 1.43 5.20
C ILE A 134 -13.18 2.23 6.38
N VAL A 135 -11.87 2.53 6.31
CA VAL A 135 -11.20 3.36 7.32
C VAL A 135 -11.70 4.81 7.24
N PRO A 136 -12.00 5.48 8.36
CA PRO A 136 -12.52 6.86 8.36
C PRO A 136 -11.63 7.90 7.68
N LEU A 137 -10.32 7.63 7.53
CA LEU A 137 -9.37 8.50 6.83
C LEU A 137 -9.68 8.63 5.32
N TYR A 138 -10.44 7.71 4.74
CA TYR A 138 -10.89 7.83 3.35
C TYR A 138 -11.95 8.92 3.16
N PHE A 139 -12.68 9.30 4.21
CA PHE A 139 -13.64 10.40 4.18
C PHE A 139 -12.97 11.72 4.50
N ALA A 140 -13.41 12.76 3.80
CA ALA A 140 -12.99 14.12 4.06
C ALA A 140 -13.40 14.57 5.46
N ALA A 141 -12.48 15.23 6.16
CA ALA A 141 -12.73 15.89 7.42
C ALA A 141 -11.72 17.04 7.60
N LYS A 142 -12.06 18.01 8.44
CA LYS A 142 -11.11 19.02 8.90
C LYS A 142 -10.03 18.34 9.73
N ARG A 143 -8.78 18.47 9.30
CA ARG A 143 -7.63 17.87 9.96
C ARG A 143 -6.47 18.87 9.98
N PRO A 144 -5.68 18.88 11.06
CA PRO A 144 -4.43 19.64 11.10
C PRO A 144 -3.41 19.00 10.17
N VAL A 145 -2.94 19.76 9.19
CA VAL A 145 -1.93 19.32 8.23
C VAL A 145 -0.78 20.32 8.18
N VAL A 146 0.39 19.83 7.79
CA VAL A 146 1.53 20.66 7.40
C VAL A 146 1.92 20.32 5.98
N GLU A 147 2.22 21.35 5.19
CA GLU A 147 2.68 21.18 3.81
C GLU A 147 4.21 21.09 3.76
N ARG A 148 4.73 19.94 3.29
CA ARG A 148 6.16 19.73 3.04
C ARG A 148 6.37 19.16 1.65
N ASP A 149 7.22 19.80 0.86
CA ASP A 149 7.55 19.37 -0.51
C ASP A 149 6.30 19.12 -1.39
N GLY A 150 5.28 19.98 -1.24
CA GLY A 150 4.00 19.88 -1.94
C GLY A 150 3.14 18.67 -1.54
N MET A 151 3.37 18.10 -0.35
CA MET A 151 2.56 17.04 0.24
C MET A 151 1.95 17.52 1.55
N LEU A 152 0.64 17.34 1.70
CA LEU A 152 -0.07 17.60 2.96
C LEU A 152 0.12 16.40 3.89
N ILE A 153 0.84 16.61 5.00
CA ILE A 153 1.10 15.58 6.00
C ILE A 153 0.19 15.85 7.19
N LEU A 154 -0.58 14.84 7.61
CA LEU A 154 -1.39 14.90 8.81
C LEU A 154 -0.53 15.11 10.06
N VAL A 155 -0.98 15.92 10.99
CA VAL A 155 -0.33 16.07 12.29
C VAL A 155 -1.29 15.53 13.35
N ASP A 156 -1.32 14.21 13.53
CA ASP A 156 -2.23 13.52 14.47
C ASP A 156 -1.54 12.82 15.64
N ASP A 157 -0.19 12.82 15.71
CA ASP A 157 0.56 12.35 16.87
C ASP A 157 1.97 12.97 17.01
N GLU A 158 2.58 12.73 18.18
CA GLU A 158 3.86 13.30 18.62
C GLU A 158 5.09 12.78 17.86
N ARG A 159 4.96 11.74 17.02
CA ARG A 159 6.11 11.18 16.29
C ARG A 159 6.62 12.12 15.20
N MET A 160 5.79 13.06 14.77
CA MET A 160 6.15 14.03 13.75
C MET A 160 6.83 15.24 14.38
N PRO A 161 8.15 15.43 14.16
CA PRO A 161 8.82 16.63 14.62
C PRO A 161 8.28 17.83 13.84
N ILE A 162 7.85 18.86 14.57
CA ILE A 162 7.43 20.15 14.02
C ILE A 162 8.63 21.10 14.12
N GLY A 163 9.17 21.49 12.98
CA GLY A 163 10.28 22.42 12.83
C GLY A 163 9.83 23.88 12.84
N PRO A 164 10.79 24.83 12.93
CA PRO A 164 10.51 26.25 13.10
C PRO A 164 9.79 26.92 11.92
N GLY A 165 9.76 26.29 10.74
CA GLY A 165 9.05 26.77 9.55
C GLY A 165 7.75 26.05 9.23
N ASP A 166 7.37 25.05 10.03
CA ASP A 166 6.15 24.29 9.80
C ASP A 166 4.93 25.10 10.23
N LYS A 167 4.03 25.36 9.27
CA LYS A 167 2.75 25.97 9.55
C LYS A 167 1.67 24.90 9.55
N ILE A 168 1.12 24.63 10.73
CA ILE A 168 -0.02 23.72 10.89
C ILE A 168 -1.27 24.49 10.48
N GLU A 169 -2.01 23.95 9.52
CA GLU A 169 -3.26 24.50 9.03
C GLU A 169 -4.37 23.45 9.13
N GLU A 170 -5.56 23.87 9.56
CA GLU A 170 -6.77 23.05 9.46
C GLU A 170 -7.27 23.06 8.02
N ARG A 171 -7.24 21.90 7.35
CA ARG A 171 -7.75 21.75 5.98
C ARG A 171 -8.75 20.62 5.87
N MET A 172 -9.71 20.76 4.95
CA MET A 172 -10.66 19.70 4.63
C MET A 172 -9.97 18.70 3.69
N VAL A 173 -9.55 17.57 4.23
CA VAL A 173 -8.71 16.61 3.51
C VAL A 173 -9.17 15.17 3.71
N ARG A 174 -8.82 14.29 2.78
CA ARG A 174 -8.95 12.83 2.90
C ARG A 174 -7.70 12.11 2.41
N PHE A 175 -7.66 10.79 2.54
CA PHE A 175 -6.56 9.96 2.06
C PHE A 175 -7.06 9.01 0.97
N ARG A 176 -6.45 9.08 -0.22
CA ARG A 176 -6.74 8.13 -1.33
C ARG A 176 -6.00 6.80 -1.19
N THR A 177 -4.85 6.83 -0.53
CA THR A 177 -4.11 5.62 -0.14
C THR A 177 -3.70 5.71 1.31
N LEU A 178 -3.49 4.56 1.95
CA LEU A 178 -3.02 4.50 3.33
C LEU A 178 -1.72 3.70 3.41
N GLY A 179 -0.81 4.16 4.26
CA GLY A 179 0.54 3.62 4.38
C GLY A 179 1.15 3.85 5.76
N CYS A 180 2.48 3.88 5.83
CA CYS A 180 3.13 4.28 7.08
C CYS A 180 2.95 5.79 7.26
N TYR A 181 2.84 6.23 8.51
CA TYR A 181 3.00 7.62 8.88
C TYR A 181 4.49 7.98 8.93
N PRO A 182 4.96 9.11 8.36
CA PRO A 182 4.24 10.20 7.67
C PRO A 182 4.20 10.03 6.14
N LEU A 183 4.51 8.84 5.61
CA LEU A 183 4.73 8.56 4.18
C LEU A 183 3.46 8.50 3.33
N THR A 184 2.39 9.15 3.78
CA THR A 184 1.06 9.15 3.16
C THR A 184 0.53 10.57 3.17
N GLY A 185 0.45 11.18 1.99
CA GLY A 185 -0.07 12.52 1.81
C GLY A 185 -1.59 12.54 1.76
N ALA A 186 -2.17 13.54 2.42
CA ALA A 186 -3.57 13.89 2.31
C ALA A 186 -3.84 14.64 0.98
N VAL A 187 -5.08 14.58 0.54
CA VAL A 187 -5.59 15.38 -0.59
C VAL A 187 -6.76 16.23 -0.12
N GLU A 188 -6.84 17.47 -0.58
CA GLU A 188 -8.02 18.31 -0.35
C GLU A 188 -9.23 17.70 -1.06
N SER A 189 -10.35 17.64 -0.35
CA SER A 189 -11.58 17.01 -0.83
C SER A 189 -12.73 17.36 0.10
N ASP A 190 -13.94 17.46 -0.44
CA ASP A 190 -15.19 17.61 0.33
C ASP A 190 -15.97 16.29 0.45
N ALA A 191 -15.39 15.18 0.00
CA ALA A 191 -16.06 13.88 -0.05
C ALA A 191 -16.21 13.23 1.34
N THR A 192 -17.26 13.60 2.07
CA THR A 192 -17.57 13.10 3.42
C THR A 192 -18.36 11.79 3.44
N THR A 193 -18.91 11.35 2.30
CA THR A 193 -19.65 10.09 2.15
C THR A 193 -19.07 9.24 1.03
N LEU A 194 -19.48 7.97 0.97
CA LEU A 194 -19.01 7.04 -0.04
C LEU A 194 -19.49 7.42 -1.45
N GLU A 195 -20.73 7.89 -1.57
CA GLU A 195 -21.31 8.42 -2.81
C GLU A 195 -20.54 9.65 -3.29
N ALA A 196 -20.14 10.53 -2.36
CA ALA A 196 -19.32 11.70 -2.69
C ALA A 196 -17.93 11.29 -3.19
N ILE A 197 -17.31 10.26 -2.58
CA ILE A 197 -16.02 9.71 -3.04
C ILE A 197 -16.17 9.17 -4.47
N VAL A 198 -17.17 8.32 -4.72
CA VAL A 198 -17.42 7.75 -6.06
C VAL A 198 -17.66 8.87 -7.09
N SER A 199 -18.42 9.90 -6.73
CA SER A 199 -18.68 11.06 -7.60
C SER A 199 -17.40 11.84 -7.92
N GLU A 200 -16.52 12.02 -6.94
CA GLU A 200 -15.22 12.66 -7.13
C GLU A 200 -14.35 11.86 -8.11
N MET A 201 -14.36 10.53 -8.02
CA MET A 201 -13.58 9.65 -8.90
C MET A 201 -13.98 9.71 -10.36
N LEU A 202 -15.23 10.07 -10.68
CA LEU A 202 -15.68 10.25 -12.07
C LEU A 202 -15.01 11.45 -12.77
N THR A 203 -14.49 12.42 -12.01
CA THR A 203 -13.88 13.64 -12.56
C THR A 203 -12.38 13.76 -12.26
N ALA A 204 -11.86 12.92 -11.36
CA ALA A 204 -10.45 12.91 -10.99
C ALA A 204 -9.55 12.56 -12.20
N ARG A 205 -8.45 13.30 -12.34
CA ARG A 205 -7.44 13.08 -13.40
C ARG A 205 -6.07 12.67 -12.85
N THR A 206 -5.98 12.46 -11.55
CA THR A 206 -4.75 12.16 -10.85
C THR A 206 -4.74 10.70 -10.38
N SER A 207 -3.57 10.05 -10.44
CA SER A 207 -3.38 8.70 -9.92
C SER A 207 -3.67 8.66 -8.42
N GLU A 208 -4.29 7.56 -7.98
CA GLU A 208 -4.53 7.24 -6.57
C GLU A 208 -3.28 7.42 -5.70
N ARG A 209 -2.12 7.00 -6.20
CA ARG A 209 -0.86 6.93 -5.44
C ARG A 209 -0.02 8.21 -5.48
N GLN A 210 -0.52 9.30 -6.07
CA GLN A 210 0.22 10.57 -6.18
C GLN A 210 0.73 11.12 -4.82
N GLY A 211 0.01 10.84 -3.73
CA GLY A 211 0.36 11.25 -2.37
C GLY A 211 1.37 10.35 -1.67
N ARG A 212 1.98 9.36 -2.34
CA ARG A 212 2.95 8.46 -1.71
C ARG A 212 4.39 8.93 -1.92
N MET A 213 5.04 9.35 -0.83
CA MET A 213 6.45 9.80 -0.85
C MET A 213 7.40 8.73 -1.41
N ILE A 214 7.18 7.46 -1.05
CA ILE A 214 7.97 6.30 -1.53
C ILE A 214 7.97 6.16 -3.06
N ASP A 215 6.92 6.65 -3.73
CA ASP A 215 6.77 6.54 -5.18
C ASP A 215 7.46 7.71 -5.92
N ARG A 216 7.81 8.80 -5.21
CA ARG A 216 8.59 9.93 -5.75
C ARG A 216 10.11 9.71 -5.65
N ASP A 217 10.57 8.98 -4.64
CA ASP A 217 11.99 8.93 -4.27
C ASP A 217 12.89 8.14 -5.24
N GLU A 218 12.34 7.31 -6.14
CA GLU A 218 13.15 6.58 -7.13
C GLU A 218 12.37 6.30 -8.44
N ALA A 219 12.70 7.00 -9.53
CA ALA A 219 12.25 6.64 -10.87
C ALA A 219 12.85 5.27 -11.27
N GLY A 220 12.01 4.25 -11.49
CA GLY A 220 12.44 2.86 -11.81
C GLY A 220 12.49 1.90 -10.61
N SER A 221 12.09 2.34 -9.42
CA SER A 221 12.21 1.62 -8.15
C SER A 221 11.50 0.27 -8.07
N MET A 222 10.37 0.09 -8.76
CA MET A 222 9.51 -1.07 -8.51
C MET A 222 10.12 -2.39 -8.98
N GLU A 223 10.81 -2.43 -10.13
CA GLU A 223 11.48 -3.67 -10.55
C GLU A 223 12.62 -4.05 -9.60
N LYS A 224 13.38 -3.06 -9.11
CA LYS A 224 14.42 -3.24 -8.09
C LYS A 224 13.81 -3.76 -6.79
N LYS A 225 12.75 -3.11 -6.28
CA LYS A 225 12.00 -3.55 -5.10
C LYS A 225 11.47 -4.98 -5.25
N LYS A 226 10.99 -5.39 -6.44
CA LYS A 226 10.56 -6.78 -6.68
C LYS A 226 11.72 -7.76 -6.64
N ARG A 227 12.88 -7.42 -7.20
CA ARG A 227 14.09 -8.25 -7.08
C ARG A 227 14.51 -8.41 -5.62
N GLU A 228 14.24 -7.41 -4.78
CA GLU A 228 14.46 -7.45 -3.33
C GLU A 228 13.37 -8.20 -2.54
N GLY A 229 12.29 -8.62 -3.21
CA GLY A 229 11.20 -9.40 -2.60
C GLY A 229 9.95 -8.60 -2.20
N TYR A 230 9.83 -7.34 -2.63
CA TYR A 230 8.62 -6.52 -2.43
C TYR A 230 7.45 -6.99 -3.33
N PHE A 231 6.22 -6.65 -2.93
CA PHE A 231 4.97 -6.90 -3.66
C PHE A 231 4.81 -6.06 -4.93
#